data_AF-A0A7Z9IRL7-F1
#
_entry.id   AF-A0A7Z9IRL7-F1
#
_cell.length_a   1.000
_cell.length_b   1.000
_cell.length_c   1.000
_cell.angle_alpha   90.00
_cell.angle_beta   90.00
_cell.angle_gamma   90.00
#
_symmetry.space_group_name_H-M   'P 1'
#
loop_
_entity.id
_entity.type
_entity.pdbx_description
1 polymer ?
#
loop_
_entity_poly.entity_id
_entity_poly.type
_entity_poly.pdbx_seq_one_letter_code
_entity_poly.pdbx_strand_id
1 'polypeptide(L)'
;MLDTQNAAGQNMVTLAAQVACDYIKEETGYNYMVESNFNSDKKASTRNMILGRGHSVVAETVLKNSVMKRILGITTDLVQKLQRPGPTISAMAGTTGTHLHISNALTAIYLATGQDAACVAENSIGHFQTEPADNNGLACRLTLPSLTVGTVGGGTRLLPQQQNLKILGCHEGEHSSRKLAEIIGAATIALEISLMSAIASDTFTGSHMKYGRE
;
A
#
# COMPACT_ATOMS: atom_id res chain seq x y z
N MET A 1 15.61 -9.41 9.90
CA MET A 1 14.34 -8.65 10.04
C MET A 1 14.22 -8.23 11.48
N LEU A 2 13.75 -7.01 11.76
CA LEU A 2 13.67 -6.45 13.10
C LEU A 2 12.26 -5.87 13.31
N ASP A 3 11.73 -5.99 14.53
CA ASP A 3 10.52 -5.27 14.95
C ASP A 3 10.89 -3.82 15.31
N THR A 4 10.17 -2.87 14.72
CA THR A 4 10.43 -1.44 14.84
C THR A 4 9.34 -0.71 15.62
N GLN A 5 8.44 -1.46 16.25
CA GLN A 5 7.30 -0.98 17.01
C GLN A 5 6.48 0.04 16.20
N ASN A 6 6.39 1.28 16.67
CA ASN A 6 5.63 2.35 16.04
C ASN A 6 6.45 3.19 15.05
N ALA A 7 7.75 2.96 14.92
CA ALA A 7 8.58 3.66 13.95
C ALA A 7 8.56 2.91 12.61
N ALA A 8 8.65 3.64 11.49
CA ALA A 8 8.88 3.03 10.18
C ALA A 8 10.21 2.26 10.12
N GLY A 9 11.17 2.64 10.97
CA GLY A 9 12.28 1.78 11.34
C GLY A 9 13.55 1.89 10.51
N GLN A 10 13.52 2.54 9.34
CA GLN A 10 14.66 2.60 8.40
C GLN A 10 16.00 2.95 9.07
N ASN A 11 16.07 4.06 9.82
CA ASN A 11 17.32 4.45 10.50
C ASN A 11 17.74 3.46 11.60
N MET A 12 16.77 2.97 12.37
CA MET A 12 17.02 2.05 13.47
C MET A 12 17.58 0.71 12.96
N VAL A 13 17.00 0.17 11.88
CA VAL A 13 17.47 -1.10 11.30
C VAL A 13 18.85 -0.96 10.65
N THR A 14 19.16 0.20 10.05
CA THR A 14 20.50 0.48 9.50
C THR A 14 21.56 0.51 10.60
N LEU A 15 21.28 1.17 11.73
CA LEU A 15 22.20 1.20 12.87
C LEU A 15 22.41 -0.18 13.48
N ALA A 16 21.34 -0.95 13.66
CA ALA A 16 21.44 -2.32 14.16
C ALA A 16 22.22 -3.23 13.19
N ALA A 17 22.00 -3.09 11.88
CA ALA A 17 22.73 -3.83 10.86
C ALA A 17 24.22 -3.46 10.84
N GLN A 18 24.55 -2.18 10.97
CA GLN A 18 25.93 -1.69 11.05
C GLN A 18 26.70 -2.37 12.20
N VAL A 19 26.13 -2.37 13.41
CA VAL A 19 26.75 -3.02 14.58
C VAL A 19 26.97 -4.52 14.35
N ALA A 20 25.98 -5.22 13.78
CA ALA A 20 26.10 -6.64 13.48
C ALA A 20 27.17 -6.91 12.39
N CYS A 21 27.22 -6.07 11.37
CA CYS A 21 28.21 -6.18 10.29
C CYS A 21 29.64 -5.91 10.77
N ASP A 22 29.83 -4.92 11.64
CA ASP A 22 31.13 -4.62 12.25
C ASP A 22 31.63 -5.81 13.07
N TYR A 23 30.77 -6.40 13.90
CA TYR A 23 31.11 -7.62 14.65
C TYR A 23 31.51 -8.78 13.72
N ILE A 24 30.75 -9.03 12.65
CA ILE A 24 31.09 -10.08 11.67
C ILE A 24 32.43 -9.79 10.99
N LYS A 25 32.72 -8.53 10.67
CA LYS A 25 33.99 -8.14 10.07
C LYS A 25 35.16 -8.36 11.05
N GLU A 26 34.99 -8.04 12.32
CA GLU A 26 36.01 -8.29 13.35
C GLU A 26 36.32 -9.78 13.50
N GLU A 27 35.29 -10.64 13.50
CA GLU A 27 35.45 -12.10 13.66
C GLU A 27 35.98 -12.81 12.41
N THR A 28 35.66 -12.31 11.21
CA THR A 28 35.91 -13.03 9.95
C THR A 28 36.91 -12.36 9.02
N GLY A 29 37.20 -11.08 9.21
CA GLY A 29 38.04 -10.27 8.31
C GLY A 29 37.41 -9.90 6.97
N TYR A 30 36.17 -10.34 6.68
CA TYR A 30 35.49 -10.01 5.42
C TYR A 30 34.87 -8.61 5.45
N ASN A 31 35.03 -7.89 4.33
CA ASN A 31 34.36 -6.61 4.12
C ASN A 31 32.88 -6.78 3.74
N TYR A 32 32.08 -5.76 4.00
CA TYR A 32 30.64 -5.75 3.71
C TYR A 32 30.18 -4.39 3.17
N MET A 33 28.95 -4.37 2.64
CA MET A 33 28.21 -3.15 2.31
C MET A 33 26.91 -3.16 3.11
N VAL A 34 26.69 -2.15 3.98
CA VAL A 34 25.44 -2.08 4.78
C VAL A 34 24.22 -1.89 3.90
N GLU A 35 24.34 -1.05 2.88
CA GLU A 35 23.31 -0.86 1.86
C GLU A 35 23.77 -1.51 0.55
N SER A 36 23.21 -2.69 0.26
CA SER A 36 23.52 -3.48 -0.93
C SER A 36 22.42 -3.41 -1.99
N ASN A 37 21.44 -2.52 -1.82
CA ASN A 37 20.16 -2.50 -2.53
C ASN A 37 19.26 -3.72 -2.30
N PHE A 38 19.71 -4.77 -1.62
CA PHE A 38 18.92 -5.99 -1.45
C PHE A 38 17.69 -5.77 -0.54
N ASN A 39 17.71 -4.80 0.36
CA ASN A 39 16.51 -4.41 1.12
C ASN A 39 15.41 -3.79 0.21
N SER A 40 15.81 -3.33 -0.98
CA SER A 40 14.99 -2.61 -1.95
C SER A 40 14.30 -1.35 -1.41
N ASP A 41 14.98 -0.57 -0.57
CA ASP A 41 14.45 0.68 -0.03
C ASP A 41 14.11 1.67 -1.17
N LYS A 42 12.86 2.15 -1.23
CA LYS A 42 12.36 3.12 -2.21
C LYS A 42 12.38 2.62 -3.66
N LYS A 43 12.36 1.30 -3.85
CA LYS A 43 12.31 0.63 -5.16
C LYS A 43 11.26 -0.47 -5.16
N ALA A 44 10.40 -0.51 -6.17
CA ALA A 44 9.54 -1.66 -6.42
C ALA A 44 10.42 -2.90 -6.65
N SER A 45 10.12 -3.99 -5.94
CA SER A 45 10.90 -5.22 -6.06
C SER A 45 10.05 -6.47 -5.84
N THR A 46 10.35 -7.51 -6.62
CA THR A 46 9.80 -8.85 -6.41
C THR A 46 10.13 -9.39 -5.02
N ARG A 47 11.28 -8.98 -4.46
CA ARG A 47 11.67 -9.35 -3.09
C ARG A 47 10.65 -8.83 -2.07
N ASN A 48 10.30 -7.55 -2.12
CA ASN A 48 9.32 -6.97 -1.20
C ASN A 48 7.91 -7.55 -1.42
N MET A 49 7.58 -7.94 -2.66
CA MET A 49 6.32 -8.65 -2.96
C MET A 49 6.24 -10.01 -2.26
N ILE A 50 7.34 -10.78 -2.24
CA ILE A 50 7.36 -12.16 -1.71
C ILE A 50 7.64 -12.20 -0.20
N LEU A 51 8.64 -11.45 0.25
CA LEU A 51 9.13 -11.50 1.64
C LEU A 51 8.48 -10.43 2.53
N GLY A 52 7.81 -9.44 1.94
CA GLY A 52 7.30 -8.27 2.66
C GLY A 52 8.39 -7.31 3.12
N ARG A 53 7.95 -6.13 3.59
CA ARG A 53 8.79 -5.10 4.22
C ARG A 53 7.93 -4.13 5.02
N GLY A 54 8.17 -3.98 6.32
CA GLY A 54 7.27 -3.21 7.18
C GLY A 54 5.99 -4.00 7.47
N HIS A 55 4.82 -3.36 7.33
CA HIS A 55 3.52 -4.00 7.54
C HIS A 55 3.01 -4.69 6.27
N SER A 56 2.59 -5.95 6.39
CA SER A 56 1.79 -6.63 5.37
C SER A 56 0.31 -6.52 5.74
N VAL A 57 -0.51 -6.03 4.81
CA VAL A 57 -1.92 -5.75 5.04
C VAL A 57 -2.76 -6.44 3.97
N VAL A 58 -3.80 -7.14 4.42
CA VAL A 58 -4.87 -7.66 3.56
C VAL A 58 -6.16 -6.97 3.96
N ALA A 59 -6.77 -6.26 3.01
CA ALA A 59 -8.06 -5.62 3.19
C ALA A 59 -9.11 -6.33 2.32
N GLU A 60 -10.27 -6.62 2.89
CA GLU A 60 -11.33 -7.36 2.21
C GLU A 60 -12.70 -6.77 2.49
N THR A 61 -13.58 -6.82 1.49
CA THR A 61 -14.98 -6.43 1.65
C THR A 61 -15.86 -7.14 0.62
N VAL A 62 -17.16 -7.25 0.92
CA VAL A 62 -18.17 -7.79 0.00
C VAL A 62 -19.18 -6.70 -0.33
N LEU A 63 -19.24 -6.35 -1.61
CA LEU A 63 -20.18 -5.38 -2.15
C LEU A 63 -21.51 -6.07 -2.45
N LYS A 64 -22.59 -5.56 -1.87
CA LYS A 64 -23.95 -6.01 -2.18
C LYS A 64 -24.34 -5.54 -3.59
N ASN A 65 -25.10 -6.38 -4.31
CA ASN A 65 -25.64 -6.04 -5.63
C ASN A 65 -26.35 -4.68 -5.68
N SER A 66 -27.11 -4.34 -4.63
CA SER A 66 -27.80 -3.05 -4.53
C SER A 66 -26.84 -1.85 -4.47
N VAL A 67 -25.71 -1.98 -3.77
CA VAL A 67 -24.67 -0.95 -3.70
C VAL A 67 -23.96 -0.83 -5.05
N MET A 68 -23.59 -1.96 -5.66
CA MET A 68 -22.93 -1.97 -6.97
C MET A 68 -23.78 -1.27 -8.03
N LYS A 69 -25.08 -1.58 -8.11
CA LYS A 69 -25.96 -0.96 -9.09
C LYS A 69 -26.28 0.50 -8.79
N ARG A 70 -26.61 0.83 -7.54
CA ARG A 70 -27.11 2.17 -7.18
C ARG A 70 -26.00 3.20 -7.01
N ILE A 71 -24.86 2.81 -6.47
CA ILE A 71 -23.77 3.73 -6.12
C ILE A 71 -22.65 3.66 -7.16
N LEU A 72 -22.25 2.45 -7.56
CA LEU A 72 -21.07 2.25 -8.40
C LEU A 72 -21.40 2.15 -9.90
N GLY A 73 -22.66 1.92 -10.27
CA GLY A 73 -23.09 1.79 -11.66
C GLY A 73 -22.57 0.53 -12.37
N ILE A 74 -22.24 -0.53 -11.62
CA ILE A 74 -21.63 -1.76 -12.15
C ILE A 74 -22.43 -3.02 -11.85
N THR A 75 -22.08 -4.11 -12.51
CA THR A 75 -22.50 -5.48 -12.20
C THR A 75 -21.28 -6.40 -12.06
N THR A 76 -21.43 -7.52 -11.37
CA THR A 76 -20.38 -8.54 -11.23
C THR A 76 -19.83 -8.97 -12.59
N ASP A 77 -20.71 -9.24 -13.57
CA ASP A 77 -20.29 -9.67 -14.91
C ASP A 77 -19.42 -8.64 -15.64
N LEU A 78 -19.74 -7.35 -15.48
CA LEU A 78 -18.99 -6.26 -16.09
C LEU A 78 -17.58 -6.17 -15.50
N VAL A 79 -17.47 -6.28 -14.18
CA VAL A 79 -16.18 -6.30 -13.48
C VAL A 79 -15.36 -7.53 -13.88
N GLN A 80 -15.97 -8.71 -13.91
CA GLN A 80 -15.27 -9.96 -14.26
C GLN A 80 -14.68 -9.93 -15.67
N LYS A 81 -15.38 -9.32 -16.64
CA LYS A 81 -14.86 -9.14 -18.00
C LYS A 81 -13.57 -8.30 -18.04
N LEU A 82 -13.45 -7.31 -17.18
CA LEU A 82 -12.28 -6.43 -17.11
C LEU A 82 -11.15 -7.01 -16.26
N GLN A 83 -11.50 -7.68 -15.17
CA GLN A 83 -10.53 -8.29 -14.26
C GLN A 83 -9.83 -9.50 -14.87
N ARG A 84 -10.52 -10.29 -15.71
CA ARG A 84 -9.96 -11.50 -16.32
C ARG A 84 -8.67 -11.28 -17.12
N PRO A 85 -8.56 -10.29 -18.03
CA PRO A 85 -7.31 -10.01 -18.73
C PRO A 85 -6.28 -9.22 -17.90
N GLY A 86 -6.70 -8.60 -16.79
CA GLY A 86 -5.89 -7.68 -15.99
C GLY A 86 -4.51 -8.23 -15.59
N PRO A 87 -4.42 -9.37 -14.88
CA PRO A 87 -3.14 -9.96 -14.48
C PRO A 87 -2.20 -10.24 -15.66
N THR A 88 -2.74 -10.73 -16.78
CA THR A 88 -1.95 -10.99 -17.99
C THR A 88 -1.38 -9.70 -18.58
N ILE A 89 -2.19 -8.65 -18.66
CA ILE A 89 -1.76 -7.33 -19.17
C ILE A 89 -0.71 -6.72 -18.23
N SER A 90 -0.93 -6.73 -16.91
CA SER A 90 0.04 -6.22 -15.93
C SER A 90 1.37 -6.96 -16.00
N ALA A 91 1.34 -8.29 -16.16
CA ALA A 91 2.54 -9.09 -16.33
C ALA A 91 3.29 -8.75 -17.63
N MET A 92 2.58 -8.62 -18.75
CA MET A 92 3.17 -8.20 -20.03
C MET A 92 3.80 -6.81 -19.96
N ALA A 93 3.23 -5.90 -19.18
CA ALA A 93 3.75 -4.56 -18.96
C ALA A 93 4.94 -4.51 -17.98
N GLY A 94 5.30 -5.64 -17.33
CA GLY A 94 6.35 -5.69 -16.32
C GLY A 94 5.98 -4.98 -15.00
N THR A 95 4.69 -4.81 -14.71
CA THR A 95 4.24 -4.22 -13.44
C THR A 95 4.48 -5.18 -12.27
N THR A 96 5.01 -4.67 -11.16
CA THR A 96 5.21 -5.46 -9.94
C THR A 96 3.88 -5.57 -9.17
N GLY A 97 3.13 -6.63 -9.46
CA GLY A 97 1.80 -6.88 -8.90
C GLY A 97 0.68 -6.60 -9.91
N THR A 98 -0.57 -6.67 -9.44
CA THR A 98 -1.76 -6.45 -10.26
C THR A 98 -2.72 -5.56 -9.49
N HIS A 99 -2.72 -4.27 -9.79
CA HIS A 99 -3.53 -3.25 -9.13
C HIS A 99 -3.77 -2.09 -10.08
N LEU A 100 -4.63 -1.15 -9.72
CA LEU A 100 -4.94 0.00 -10.58
C LEU A 100 -4.08 1.22 -10.20
N HIS A 101 -4.18 1.72 -8.96
CA HIS A 101 -3.55 2.98 -8.54
C HIS A 101 -3.32 3.11 -7.03
N ILE A 102 -2.82 2.04 -6.39
CA ILE A 102 -2.34 2.04 -4.99
C ILE A 102 -1.51 3.30 -4.65
N SER A 103 -0.63 3.70 -5.58
CA SER A 103 0.25 4.87 -5.42
C SER A 103 -0.50 6.16 -5.10
N ASN A 104 -1.71 6.36 -5.63
CA ASN A 104 -2.50 7.57 -5.38
C ASN A 104 -2.95 7.65 -3.91
N ALA A 105 -3.51 6.56 -3.38
CA ALA A 105 -3.93 6.50 -1.97
C ALA A 105 -2.73 6.68 -1.03
N LEU A 106 -1.65 5.94 -1.27
CA LEU A 106 -0.45 6.00 -0.46
C LEU A 106 0.17 7.41 -0.48
N THR A 107 0.35 8.02 -1.66
CA THR A 107 0.94 9.36 -1.77
C THR A 107 0.14 10.39 -0.96
N ALA A 108 -1.18 10.41 -1.11
CA ALA A 108 -2.04 11.34 -0.40
C ALA A 108 -1.94 11.17 1.13
N ILE A 109 -2.06 9.93 1.61
CA ILE A 109 -2.02 9.65 3.05
C ILE A 109 -0.62 9.87 3.63
N TYR A 110 0.44 9.53 2.89
CA TYR A 110 1.83 9.67 3.34
C TYR A 110 2.18 11.13 3.56
N LEU A 111 1.83 11.99 2.60
CA LEU A 111 2.02 13.44 2.73
C LEU A 111 1.20 14.02 3.90
N ALA A 112 -0.05 13.58 4.04
CA ALA A 112 -0.93 14.06 5.10
C ALA A 112 -0.46 13.63 6.51
N THR A 113 0.12 12.44 6.64
CA THR A 113 0.46 11.84 7.95
C THR A 113 1.95 11.83 8.26
N GLY A 114 2.79 12.45 7.42
CA GLY A 114 4.22 12.63 7.69
C GLY A 114 5.07 11.38 7.48
N GLN A 115 4.64 10.49 6.61
CA GLN A 115 5.43 9.33 6.19
C GLN A 115 6.51 9.75 5.18
N ASP A 116 7.48 8.87 4.92
CA ASP A 116 8.44 9.10 3.84
C ASP A 116 7.76 8.87 2.48
N ALA A 117 7.43 9.96 1.79
CA ALA A 117 6.76 9.93 0.49
C ALA A 117 7.56 9.18 -0.59
N ALA A 118 8.90 9.08 -0.47
CA ALA A 118 9.70 8.29 -1.40
C ALA A 118 9.43 6.78 -1.24
N CYS A 119 8.94 6.34 -0.07
CA CYS A 119 8.55 4.95 0.14
C CYS A 119 7.30 4.56 -0.66
N VAL A 120 6.57 5.51 -1.28
CA VAL A 120 5.53 5.14 -2.25
C VAL A 120 6.10 4.26 -3.35
N ALA A 121 7.33 4.53 -3.83
CA ALA A 121 7.96 3.76 -4.91
C ALA A 121 8.16 2.26 -4.58
N GLU A 122 8.29 1.90 -3.30
CA GLU A 122 8.39 0.50 -2.86
C GLU A 122 7.09 -0.05 -2.27
N ASN A 123 6.22 0.81 -1.72
CA ASN A 123 5.00 0.40 -1.02
C ASN A 123 3.81 0.30 -1.97
N SER A 124 3.87 0.96 -3.15
CA SER A 124 2.83 0.89 -4.18
C SER A 124 2.94 -0.36 -5.05
N ILE A 125 3.15 -1.51 -4.41
CA ILE A 125 3.08 -2.83 -5.03
C ILE A 125 1.99 -3.62 -4.31
N GLY A 126 1.24 -4.44 -5.03
CA GLY A 126 0.16 -5.20 -4.41
C GLY A 126 -0.69 -5.97 -5.41
N HIS A 127 -1.71 -6.66 -4.90
CA HIS A 127 -2.65 -7.43 -5.70
C HIS A 127 -4.07 -7.05 -5.30
N PHE A 128 -4.81 -6.44 -6.23
CA PHE A 128 -6.23 -6.19 -6.13
C PHE A 128 -6.98 -7.24 -6.96
N GLN A 129 -7.89 -7.95 -6.33
CA GLN A 129 -8.63 -9.05 -6.93
C GLN A 129 -10.11 -8.96 -6.58
N THR A 130 -10.95 -9.47 -7.47
CA THR A 130 -12.39 -9.55 -7.22
C THR A 130 -12.96 -10.89 -7.64
N GLU A 131 -13.95 -11.36 -6.90
CA GLU A 131 -14.61 -12.64 -7.14
C GLU A 131 -16.13 -12.46 -7.01
N PRO A 132 -16.94 -13.21 -7.78
CA PRO A 132 -18.38 -13.25 -7.56
C PRO A 132 -18.70 -13.68 -6.13
N ALA A 133 -19.65 -12.99 -5.50
CA ALA A 133 -20.18 -13.37 -4.20
C ALA A 133 -21.69 -13.67 -4.29
N ASP A 134 -22.24 -14.25 -3.23
CA ASP A 134 -23.66 -14.60 -3.14
C ASP A 134 -24.59 -13.42 -3.49
N ASN A 135 -25.78 -13.75 -4.01
CA ASN A 135 -26.81 -12.78 -4.38
C ASN A 135 -26.34 -11.75 -5.42
N ASN A 136 -25.51 -12.17 -6.38
CA ASN A 136 -24.86 -11.30 -7.37
C ASN A 136 -24.04 -10.18 -6.70
N GLY A 137 -23.37 -10.51 -5.59
CA GLY A 137 -22.41 -9.63 -4.94
C GLY A 137 -21.04 -9.69 -5.61
N LEU A 138 -20.10 -8.91 -5.07
CA LEU A 138 -18.70 -8.93 -5.48
C LEU A 138 -17.80 -8.85 -4.25
N ALA A 139 -17.02 -9.89 -4.01
CA ALA A 139 -15.93 -9.86 -3.04
C ALA A 139 -14.75 -9.10 -3.66
N CYS A 140 -14.15 -8.20 -2.88
CA CYS A 140 -12.98 -7.43 -3.27
C CYS A 140 -11.88 -7.65 -2.23
N ARG A 141 -10.66 -7.92 -2.68
CA ARG A 141 -9.48 -8.11 -1.83
C ARG A 141 -8.32 -7.27 -2.35
N LEU A 142 -7.62 -6.62 -1.43
CA LEU A 142 -6.35 -5.94 -1.69
C LEU A 142 -5.28 -6.47 -0.76
N THR A 143 -4.17 -6.93 -1.32
CA THR A 143 -2.97 -7.33 -0.58
C THR A 143 -1.86 -6.31 -0.81
N LEU A 144 -1.35 -5.72 0.29
CA LEU A 144 -0.24 -4.78 0.35
C LEU A 144 0.89 -5.40 1.18
N PRO A 145 1.90 -6.04 0.56
CA PRO A 145 2.89 -6.84 1.29
C PRO A 145 3.94 -6.00 2.04
N SER A 146 4.07 -4.73 1.69
CA SER A 146 5.23 -3.95 2.10
C SER A 146 4.93 -2.49 2.42
N LEU A 147 4.09 -2.21 3.42
CA LEU A 147 3.84 -0.84 3.91
C LEU A 147 4.87 -0.43 4.97
N THR A 148 5.85 0.38 4.58
CA THR A 148 6.86 0.95 5.49
C THR A 148 6.33 2.26 6.09
N VAL A 149 5.50 2.15 7.14
CA VAL A 149 4.86 3.32 7.79
C VAL A 149 5.14 3.34 9.30
N GLY A 150 5.02 4.53 9.90
CA GLY A 150 5.19 4.74 11.33
C GLY A 150 4.38 5.92 11.86
N THR A 151 4.21 5.94 13.17
CA THR A 151 3.52 7.01 13.91
C THR A 151 4.49 7.79 14.80
N VAL A 152 5.71 7.29 14.99
CA VAL A 152 6.80 8.00 15.67
C VAL A 152 8.03 8.18 14.77
N GLY A 153 8.68 9.34 14.89
CA GLY A 153 9.90 9.68 14.16
C GLY A 153 9.66 10.32 12.78
N GLY A 154 10.74 10.76 12.13
CA GLY A 154 10.65 11.38 10.81
C GLY A 154 9.69 12.58 10.74
N GLY A 155 8.86 12.62 9.69
CA GLY A 155 7.89 13.68 9.45
C GLY A 155 6.68 13.68 10.39
N THR A 156 6.43 12.60 11.14
CA THR A 156 5.28 12.51 12.07
C THR A 156 5.39 13.47 13.26
N ARG A 157 6.58 14.03 13.49
CA ARG A 157 6.86 15.01 14.55
C ARG A 157 6.40 16.43 14.20
N LEU A 158 6.13 16.70 12.92
CA LEU A 158 5.65 18.01 12.48
C LEU A 158 4.20 18.19 12.92
N LEU A 159 3.88 19.38 13.46
CA LEU A 159 2.58 19.65 14.08
C LEU A 159 1.37 19.33 13.18
N PRO A 160 1.35 19.71 11.88
CA PRO A 160 0.20 19.39 11.01
C PRO A 160 0.01 17.88 10.81
N GLN A 161 1.10 17.15 10.56
CA GLN A 161 1.09 15.71 10.36
C GLN A 161 0.66 14.96 11.62
N GLN A 162 1.12 15.43 12.79
CA GLN A 162 0.71 14.89 14.08
C GLN A 162 -0.80 15.09 14.34
N GLN A 163 -1.36 16.25 13.98
CA GLN A 163 -2.80 16.50 14.07
C GLN A 163 -3.60 15.53 13.19
N ASN A 164 -3.14 15.26 11.97
CA ASN A 164 -3.78 14.29 11.08
C ASN A 164 -3.70 12.86 11.65
N LEU A 165 -2.56 12.46 12.23
CA LEU A 165 -2.46 11.20 12.96
C LEU A 165 -3.40 11.14 14.15
N LYS A 166 -3.66 12.26 14.83
CA LYS A 166 -4.63 12.35 15.93
C LYS A 166 -6.06 12.19 15.45
N ILE A 167 -6.43 12.77 14.31
CA ILE A 167 -7.75 12.58 13.66
C ILE A 167 -7.99 11.10 13.36
N LEU A 168 -6.97 10.38 12.90
CA LEU A 168 -7.02 8.93 12.64
C LEU A 168 -6.93 8.09 13.93
N GLY A 169 -6.66 8.71 15.09
CA GLY A 169 -6.42 8.04 16.35
C GLY A 169 -5.18 7.14 16.32
N CYS A 170 -4.16 7.54 15.57
CA CYS A 170 -2.87 6.84 15.39
C CYS A 170 -1.69 7.61 16.04
N HIS A 171 -1.93 8.72 16.73
CA HIS A 171 -0.86 9.50 17.34
C HIS A 171 -0.24 8.86 18.60
N GLU A 172 -0.90 7.87 19.18
CA GLU A 172 -0.49 7.19 20.42
C GLU A 172 -1.00 5.75 20.43
N GLY A 173 -0.44 4.93 21.33
CA GLY A 173 -0.83 3.53 21.53
C GLY A 173 0.23 2.53 21.07
N GLU A 174 0.24 1.36 21.70
CA GLU A 174 1.25 0.30 21.53
C GLU A 174 1.39 -0.17 20.08
N HIS A 175 0.28 -0.18 19.31
CA HIS A 175 0.24 -0.64 17.92
C HIS A 175 -0.29 0.44 16.96
N SER A 176 0.05 1.69 17.23
CA SER A 176 -0.44 2.83 16.45
C SER A 176 0.01 2.81 14.99
N SER A 177 1.22 2.33 14.69
CA SER A 177 1.70 2.11 13.31
C SER A 177 0.88 1.04 12.57
N ARG A 178 0.56 -0.07 13.26
CA ARG A 178 -0.29 -1.15 12.72
C ARG A 178 -1.69 -0.63 12.39
N LYS A 179 -2.30 0.14 13.31
CA LYS A 179 -3.60 0.79 13.06
C LYS A 179 -3.55 1.73 11.85
N LEU A 180 -2.47 2.50 11.71
CA LEU A 180 -2.29 3.37 10.53
C LEU A 180 -2.20 2.54 9.24
N ALA A 181 -1.46 1.43 9.25
CA ALA A 181 -1.36 0.52 8.11
C ALA A 181 -2.72 -0.09 7.73
N GLU A 182 -3.55 -0.46 8.70
CA GLU A 182 -4.93 -0.93 8.47
C GLU A 182 -5.81 0.15 7.83
N ILE A 183 -5.73 1.40 8.32
CA ILE A 183 -6.45 2.54 7.74
C ILE A 183 -6.00 2.80 6.30
N ILE A 184 -4.70 2.75 6.02
CA ILE A 184 -4.14 2.87 4.66
C ILE A 184 -4.67 1.75 3.77
N GLY A 185 -4.68 0.50 4.25
CA GLY A 185 -5.24 -0.63 3.51
C GLY A 185 -6.71 -0.44 3.15
N ALA A 186 -7.52 -0.01 4.13
CA ALA A 186 -8.95 0.25 3.95
C ALA A 186 -9.22 1.41 2.97
N ALA A 187 -8.48 2.51 3.08
CA ALA A 187 -8.59 3.63 2.15
C ALA A 187 -8.15 3.24 0.73
N THR A 188 -7.08 2.45 0.62
CA THR A 188 -6.56 2.00 -0.68
C THR A 188 -7.54 1.06 -1.39
N ILE A 189 -8.11 0.06 -0.69
CA ILE A 189 -9.11 -0.82 -1.33
C ILE A 189 -10.37 -0.05 -1.74
N ALA A 190 -10.81 0.93 -0.96
CA ALA A 190 -11.93 1.78 -1.34
C ALA A 190 -11.63 2.56 -2.64
N LEU A 191 -10.40 3.07 -2.79
CA LEU A 191 -9.97 3.79 -3.98
C LEU A 191 -9.80 2.86 -5.20
N GLU A 192 -9.31 1.64 -5.01
CA GLU A 192 -9.26 0.60 -6.06
C GLU A 192 -10.67 0.22 -6.53
N ILE A 193 -11.61 -0.01 -5.61
CA ILE A 193 -13.01 -0.30 -5.94
C ILE A 193 -13.62 0.87 -6.72
N SER A 194 -13.39 2.11 -6.29
CA SER A 194 -13.92 3.29 -6.97
C SER A 194 -13.39 3.40 -8.41
N LEU A 195 -12.09 3.21 -8.62
CA LEU A 195 -11.51 3.29 -9.96
C LEU A 195 -11.94 2.12 -10.85
N MET A 196 -11.90 0.90 -10.33
CA MET A 196 -12.41 -0.28 -11.02
C MET A 196 -13.84 -0.05 -11.47
N SER A 197 -14.68 0.53 -10.61
CA SER A 197 -16.07 0.83 -10.93
C SER A 197 -16.17 1.82 -12.08
N ALA A 198 -15.41 2.92 -12.04
CA ALA A 198 -15.41 3.94 -13.08
C ALA A 198 -14.91 3.43 -14.44
N ILE A 199 -13.90 2.54 -14.45
CA ILE A 199 -13.43 1.86 -15.66
C ILE A 199 -14.52 0.92 -16.18
N ALA A 200 -15.17 0.18 -15.28
CA ALA A 200 -16.22 -0.77 -15.64
C ALA A 200 -17.46 -0.10 -16.24
N SER A 201 -17.92 1.00 -15.68
CA SER A 201 -19.10 1.74 -16.15
C SER A 201 -18.82 2.68 -17.34
N ASP A 202 -17.60 2.71 -17.90
CA ASP A 202 -17.17 3.63 -18.97
C ASP A 202 -17.31 5.12 -18.60
N THR A 203 -17.29 5.44 -17.31
CA THR A 203 -17.38 6.82 -16.77
C THR A 203 -16.02 7.41 -16.43
N PHE A 204 -14.94 6.66 -16.63
CA PHE A 204 -13.57 7.04 -16.27
C PHE A 204 -13.09 8.31 -16.99
N THR A 205 -13.31 8.40 -18.30
CA THR A 205 -12.90 9.55 -19.13
C THR A 205 -13.69 10.82 -18.78
N GLY A 206 -15.00 10.69 -18.55
CA GLY A 206 -15.87 11.81 -18.17
C GLY A 206 -15.53 12.41 -16.80
N SER A 207 -15.14 11.57 -15.83
CA SER A 207 -14.78 12.03 -14.48
C SER A 207 -13.47 12.81 -14.47
N HIS A 208 -12.45 12.34 -15.21
CA HIS A 208 -11.18 13.07 -15.37
C HIS A 208 -11.37 14.43 -16.06
N MET A 209 -12.24 14.49 -17.07
CA MET A 209 -12.55 15.75 -17.77
C MET A 209 -13.26 16.77 -16.89
N LYS A 210 -14.11 16.32 -15.96
CA LYS A 210 -14.92 17.19 -15.10
C LYS A 210 -14.17 17.71 -13.87
N TYR A 211 -13.38 16.86 -13.22
CA TYR A 211 -12.76 17.18 -11.92
C TYR A 211 -11.24 17.41 -12.00
N GLY A 212 -10.58 17.00 -13.08
CA GLY A 212 -9.12 17.19 -13.26
C GLY A 212 -8.71 18.49 -13.94
N ARG A 213 -9.65 19.42 -14.16
CA ARG A 213 -9.45 20.68 -14.91
C ARG A 213 -9.79 21.94 -14.12
N GLU A 214 -10.09 21.82 -12.82
CA GLU A 214 -10.30 22.97 -11.93
C GLU A 214 -8.97 23.50 -11.37
#